data_AF-C1J982-F1
#
_entry.id   AF-C1J982-F1
#
_cell.length_a   1.000
_cell.length_b   1.000
_cell.length_c   1.000
_cell.angle_alpha   90.00
_cell.angle_beta   90.00
_cell.angle_gamma   90.00
#
_symmetry.space_group_name_H-M   'P 1'
#
loop_
_entity.id
_entity.type
_entity.pdbx_description
1 polymer ?
#
loop_
_entity_poly.entity_id
_entity_poly.type
_entity_poly.pdbx_seq_one_letter_code
_entity_poly.pdbx_strand_id
1 'polypeptide(L)'
;EVVMKHLIKNYVQKLIKTELDAIQSKSVHDNRNFIYNGEFLILESEFGWHCFPRVQLNHALSYKNPNFDLGMRHWIVNHCKHDTTYIDIGANVGTFCGIAARHITQGKIIAIEPLTEMENSIRMNVQLNNPLVEFHHFGCAIGENEGENIFEVYEFDNRVSLLYFQKNTDIADKVKNSQVLVRKLSSLDISPTNSVVIKIDAEGAEIEILNQIYEFTEKHNG
;
A
#
# COMPACT_ATOMS: atom_id res chain seq x y z
N GLU A 1 7.91 -27.46 -12.57
CA GLU A 1 7.72 -26.04 -12.26
C GLU A 1 6.55 -25.76 -11.30
N VAL A 2 5.34 -26.27 -11.61
CA VAL A 2 4.13 -26.14 -10.74
C VAL A 2 4.33 -26.70 -9.32
N VAL A 3 4.99 -27.85 -9.18
CA VAL A 3 5.26 -28.49 -7.87
C VAL A 3 6.14 -27.62 -6.96
N MET A 4 7.19 -26.99 -7.53
CA MET A 4 8.09 -26.11 -6.78
C MET A 4 7.36 -24.84 -6.29
N LYS A 5 6.48 -24.29 -7.13
CA LYS A 5 5.67 -23.11 -6.80
C LYS A 5 4.63 -23.40 -5.70
N HIS A 6 3.97 -24.55 -5.76
CA HIS A 6 3.04 -25.00 -4.69
C HIS A 6 3.76 -25.24 -3.36
N LEU A 7 4.97 -25.81 -3.39
CA LEU A 7 5.81 -25.99 -2.21
C LEU A 7 6.19 -24.64 -1.57
N ILE A 8 6.50 -23.61 -2.37
CA ILE A 8 6.80 -22.26 -1.86
C ILE A 8 5.57 -21.64 -1.18
N LYS A 9 4.38 -21.70 -1.80
CA LYS A 9 3.14 -21.17 -1.21
C LYS A 9 2.82 -21.83 0.13
N ASN A 10 2.89 -23.17 0.19
CA ASN A 10 2.67 -23.92 1.42
C ASN A 10 3.74 -23.62 2.48
N TYR A 11 5.00 -23.41 2.06
CA TYR A 11 6.09 -23.03 2.95
C TYR A 11 5.88 -21.63 3.55
N VAL A 12 5.49 -20.64 2.75
CA VAL A 12 5.17 -19.29 3.22
C VAL A 12 3.97 -19.30 4.16
N GLN A 13 2.89 -20.02 3.83
CA GLN A 13 1.74 -20.17 4.73
C GLN A 13 2.12 -20.85 6.05
N LYS A 14 2.98 -21.87 6.00
CA LYS A 14 3.50 -22.52 7.20
C LYS A 14 4.37 -21.58 8.04
N LEU A 15 5.19 -20.75 7.41
CA LEU A 15 5.99 -19.72 8.08
C LEU A 15 5.09 -18.67 8.74
N ILE A 16 4.10 -18.13 8.03
CA ILE A 16 3.11 -17.19 8.57
C ILE A 16 2.44 -17.81 9.79
N LYS A 17 1.93 -19.05 9.67
CA LYS A 17 1.29 -19.74 10.79
C LYS A 17 2.24 -19.95 11.96
N THR A 18 3.48 -20.38 11.71
CA THR A 18 4.48 -20.60 12.77
C THR A 18 4.80 -19.30 13.51
N GLU A 19 4.92 -18.19 12.77
CA GLU A 19 5.13 -16.87 13.35
C GLU A 19 3.91 -16.42 14.14
N LEU A 20 2.69 -16.55 13.60
CA LEU A 20 1.45 -16.24 14.31
C LEU A 20 1.28 -17.07 15.59
N ASP A 21 1.57 -18.36 15.54
CA ASP A 21 1.53 -19.25 16.71
C ASP A 21 2.59 -18.84 17.76
N ALA A 22 3.80 -18.44 17.31
CA ALA A 22 4.86 -17.89 18.17
C ALA A 22 4.55 -16.49 18.73
N ILE A 23 3.63 -15.77 18.09
CA ILE A 23 3.11 -14.48 18.54
C ILE A 23 1.99 -14.70 19.59
N GLN A 24 1.03 -15.59 19.32
CA GLN A 24 -0.11 -15.87 20.19
C GLN A 24 0.26 -16.60 21.48
N SER A 25 1.32 -17.42 21.46
CA SER A 25 1.77 -18.23 22.61
C SER A 25 2.57 -17.46 23.67
N LYS A 26 2.88 -16.18 23.45
CA LYS A 26 3.68 -15.37 24.39
C LYS A 26 2.91 -14.17 24.93
N SER A 27 2.83 -14.08 26.26
CA SER A 27 2.36 -12.89 26.98
C SER A 27 3.17 -11.64 26.61
N VAL A 28 2.51 -10.48 26.66
CA VAL A 28 2.84 -9.09 26.23
C VAL A 28 4.21 -8.50 26.66
N HIS A 29 5.19 -9.29 27.12
CA HIS A 29 6.45 -8.81 27.70
C HIS A 29 7.72 -9.41 27.09
N ASP A 30 7.75 -9.71 25.80
CA ASP A 30 8.98 -10.12 25.10
C ASP A 30 9.44 -9.00 24.16
N ASN A 31 10.70 -8.58 24.27
CA ASN A 31 11.44 -7.48 23.59
C ASN A 31 11.36 -7.50 22.05
N ARG A 32 10.18 -7.55 21.46
CA ARG A 32 9.98 -7.67 20.01
C ARG A 32 9.23 -6.46 19.50
N ASN A 33 9.78 -5.85 18.46
CA ASN A 33 9.27 -4.69 17.71
C ASN A 33 7.95 -5.00 16.97
N PHE A 34 6.96 -5.65 17.63
CA PHE A 34 5.68 -5.95 17.01
C PHE A 34 4.53 -6.17 18.00
N ILE A 35 3.29 -5.95 17.51
CA ILE A 35 2.03 -6.22 18.20
C ILE A 35 1.09 -6.94 17.22
N TYR A 36 0.43 -8.01 17.66
CA TYR A 36 -0.62 -8.67 16.86
C TYR A 36 -1.90 -8.82 17.69
N ASN A 37 -3.03 -8.41 17.15
CA ASN A 37 -4.32 -8.45 17.85
C ASN A 37 -5.35 -9.38 17.19
N GLY A 38 -4.92 -10.26 16.27
CA GLY A 38 -5.80 -11.13 15.49
C GLY A 38 -6.19 -10.55 14.13
N GLU A 39 -6.32 -9.23 14.04
CA GLU A 39 -6.72 -8.52 12.80
C GLU A 39 -5.55 -7.82 12.12
N PHE A 40 -4.66 -7.22 12.90
CA PHE A 40 -3.51 -6.46 12.43
C PHE A 40 -2.23 -6.93 13.10
N LEU A 41 -1.16 -7.03 12.30
CA LEU A 41 0.22 -7.11 12.76
C LEU A 41 0.85 -5.73 12.60
N ILE A 42 1.27 -5.14 13.71
CA ILE A 42 1.99 -3.88 13.76
C ILE A 42 3.46 -4.21 13.97
N LEU A 43 4.35 -3.67 13.14
CA LEU A 43 5.81 -3.84 13.24
C LEU A 43 6.48 -2.46 13.44
N GLU A 44 7.50 -2.37 14.28
CA GLU A 44 8.36 -1.19 14.40
C GLU A 44 9.67 -1.41 13.63
N SER A 45 10.06 -0.42 12.81
CA SER A 45 11.36 -0.34 12.16
C SER A 45 11.94 1.06 12.26
N GLU A 46 13.15 1.27 11.73
CA GLU A 46 13.76 2.62 11.66
C GLU A 46 12.92 3.63 10.86
N PHE A 47 12.07 3.15 9.95
CA PHE A 47 11.13 3.95 9.16
C PHE A 47 9.78 4.15 9.85
N GLY A 48 9.62 3.67 11.09
CA GLY A 48 8.43 3.86 11.91
C GLY A 48 7.58 2.62 12.10
N TRP A 49 6.31 2.85 12.40
CA TRP A 49 5.34 1.80 12.68
C TRP A 49 4.61 1.39 11.40
N HIS A 50 4.51 0.08 11.14
CA HIS A 50 3.91 -0.48 9.94
C HIS A 50 2.77 -1.41 10.34
N CYS A 51 1.55 -1.12 9.87
CA CYS A 51 0.37 -1.92 10.12
C CYS A 51 0.04 -2.80 8.91
N PHE A 52 -0.06 -4.10 9.13
CA PHE A 52 -0.42 -5.08 8.12
C PHE A 52 -1.71 -5.79 8.53
N PRO A 53 -2.79 -5.74 7.72
CA PRO A 53 -3.99 -6.51 7.99
C PRO A 53 -3.70 -8.01 7.84
N ARG A 54 -4.53 -8.85 8.46
CA ARG A 54 -4.38 -10.32 8.44
C ARG A 54 -4.23 -10.91 7.04
N VAL A 55 -4.89 -10.30 6.06
CA VAL A 55 -4.85 -10.70 4.64
C VAL A 55 -3.53 -10.34 3.94
N GLN A 56 -2.63 -9.58 4.58
CA GLN A 56 -1.37 -9.08 4.05
C GLN A 56 -0.17 -9.42 4.94
N LEU A 57 -0.25 -10.51 5.73
CA LEU A 57 0.87 -10.92 6.60
C LEU A 57 2.10 -11.41 5.81
N ASN A 58 1.91 -11.87 4.58
CA ASN A 58 3.00 -12.13 3.64
C ASN A 58 3.80 -10.85 3.35
N HIS A 59 3.14 -9.71 3.18
CA HIS A 59 3.79 -8.41 3.00
C HIS A 59 4.59 -8.02 4.26
N ALA A 60 4.03 -8.29 5.44
CA ALA A 60 4.73 -8.06 6.71
C ALA A 60 6.05 -8.87 6.83
N LEU A 61 6.10 -10.09 6.27
CA LEU A 61 7.33 -10.89 6.25
C LEU A 61 8.44 -10.25 5.41
N SER A 62 8.10 -9.60 4.30
CA SER A 62 9.08 -8.86 3.49
C SER A 62 9.73 -7.73 4.30
N TYR A 63 8.97 -7.08 5.18
CA TYR A 63 9.47 -6.02 6.06
C TYR A 63 10.33 -6.51 7.22
N LYS A 64 10.43 -7.83 7.46
CA LYS A 64 11.50 -8.39 8.33
C LYS A 64 12.87 -8.30 7.68
N ASN A 65 12.96 -8.20 6.35
CA ASN A 65 14.21 -7.91 5.66
C ASN A 65 14.43 -6.38 5.66
N PRO A 66 15.49 -5.86 6.31
CA PRO A 66 15.74 -4.43 6.38
C PRO A 66 15.94 -3.80 4.98
N ASN A 67 16.39 -4.58 4.00
CA ASN A 67 16.68 -4.10 2.65
C ASN A 67 15.48 -4.10 1.69
N PHE A 68 14.32 -4.64 2.10
CA PHE A 68 13.12 -4.62 1.26
C PHE A 68 12.70 -3.16 1.00
N ASP A 69 12.45 -2.78 -0.26
CA ASP A 69 12.10 -1.42 -0.69
C ASP A 69 12.99 -0.28 -0.15
N LEU A 70 14.20 -0.58 0.31
CA LEU A 70 15.02 0.36 1.07
C LEU A 70 15.27 1.68 0.32
N GLY A 71 15.46 1.59 -1.00
CA GLY A 71 15.62 2.77 -1.86
C GLY A 71 14.40 3.68 -1.86
N MET A 72 13.19 3.10 -1.97
CA MET A 72 11.94 3.87 -1.94
C MET A 72 11.68 4.48 -0.56
N ARG A 73 11.94 3.72 0.51
CA ARG A 73 11.80 4.22 1.89
C ARG A 73 12.70 5.43 2.13
N HIS A 74 13.98 5.34 1.76
CA HIS A 74 14.89 6.49 1.88
C HIS A 74 14.51 7.65 0.96
N TRP A 75 14.03 7.37 -0.25
CA TRP A 75 13.58 8.41 -1.16
C TRP A 75 12.43 9.21 -0.54
N ILE A 76 11.43 8.56 0.05
CA ILE A 76 10.31 9.23 0.74
C ILE A 76 10.83 10.08 1.91
N VAL A 77 11.68 9.52 2.78
CA VAL A 77 12.28 10.24 3.92
C VAL A 77 13.04 11.50 3.46
N ASN A 78 13.73 11.42 2.33
CA ASN A 78 14.55 12.51 1.82
C ASN A 78 13.72 13.61 1.15
N HIS A 79 12.54 13.31 0.59
CA HIS A 79 11.73 14.26 -0.18
C HIS A 79 10.49 14.77 0.55
N CYS A 80 9.92 14.01 1.49
CA CYS A 80 8.81 14.49 2.31
C CYS A 80 9.33 15.43 3.42
N LYS A 81 8.78 16.64 3.46
CA LYS A 81 9.06 17.69 4.45
C LYS A 81 7.77 18.08 5.16
N HIS A 82 7.88 18.97 6.14
CA HIS A 82 6.76 19.33 7.01
C HIS A 82 5.52 19.83 6.24
N ASP A 83 5.69 20.48 5.09
CA ASP A 83 4.64 21.08 4.26
C ASP A 83 4.33 20.28 2.99
N THR A 84 4.84 19.05 2.84
CA THR A 84 4.63 18.24 1.63
C THR A 84 3.21 17.66 1.55
N THR A 85 2.62 17.72 0.35
CA THR A 85 1.50 16.86 -0.05
C THR A 85 2.06 15.57 -0.64
N TYR A 86 1.94 14.48 0.10
CA TYR A 86 2.33 13.15 -0.37
C TYR A 86 1.13 12.42 -0.95
N ILE A 87 1.22 12.03 -2.23
CA ILE A 87 0.18 11.30 -2.96
C ILE A 87 0.71 9.89 -3.26
N ASP A 88 -0.01 8.86 -2.81
CA ASP A 88 0.33 7.46 -3.01
C ASP A 88 -0.72 6.78 -3.90
N ILE A 89 -0.37 6.55 -5.17
CA ILE A 89 -1.23 5.86 -6.12
C ILE A 89 -0.89 4.37 -6.10
N GLY A 90 -1.85 3.54 -5.70
CA GLY A 90 -1.62 2.13 -5.35
C GLY A 90 -1.04 2.00 -3.95
N ALA A 91 -1.72 2.57 -2.96
CA ALA A 91 -1.22 2.62 -1.59
C ALA A 91 -1.15 1.25 -0.90
N ASN A 92 -1.88 0.24 -1.39
CA ASN A 92 -1.98 -1.10 -0.80
C ASN A 92 -2.31 -1.00 0.70
N VAL A 93 -1.54 -1.61 1.60
CA VAL A 93 -1.73 -1.51 3.06
C VAL A 93 -1.40 -0.13 3.64
N GLY A 94 -0.79 0.77 2.87
CA GLY A 94 -0.45 2.14 3.26
C GLY A 94 0.89 2.30 3.97
N THR A 95 1.82 1.35 3.82
CA THR A 95 3.13 1.41 4.46
C THR A 95 3.87 2.71 4.14
N PHE A 96 3.93 3.09 2.87
CA PHE A 96 4.64 4.31 2.44
C PHE A 96 3.92 5.60 2.87
N CYS A 97 2.58 5.60 2.94
CA CYS A 97 1.81 6.66 3.59
C CYS A 97 2.23 6.87 5.06
N GLY A 98 2.41 5.77 5.81
CA GLY A 98 2.90 5.82 7.18
C GLY A 98 4.31 6.40 7.32
N ILE A 99 5.22 6.00 6.41
CA ILE A 99 6.59 6.54 6.36
C ILE A 99 6.57 8.04 6.07
N ALA A 100 5.80 8.48 5.06
CA ALA A 100 5.67 9.89 4.71
C ALA A 100 5.07 10.72 5.86
N ALA A 101 4.06 10.19 6.56
CA ALA A 101 3.36 10.87 7.65
C ALA A 101 4.28 11.29 8.81
N ARG A 102 5.40 10.58 9.03
CA ARG A 102 6.41 10.92 10.05
C ARG A 102 7.06 12.28 9.82
N HIS A 103 7.07 12.75 8.58
CA HIS A 103 7.81 13.95 8.17
C HIS A 103 6.90 15.13 7.86
N ILE A 104 5.59 14.91 7.69
CA ILE A 104 4.62 15.90 7.24
C ILE A 104 3.76 16.34 8.44
N THR A 105 3.79 17.63 8.79
CA THR A 105 3.03 18.18 9.94
C THR A 105 2.08 19.31 9.56
N GLN A 106 2.34 19.99 8.44
CA GLN A 106 1.54 21.09 7.87
C GLN A 106 1.02 20.76 6.46
N GLY A 107 1.56 19.72 5.83
CA GLY A 107 1.04 19.17 4.58
C GLY A 107 -0.02 18.09 4.82
N LYS A 108 -0.16 17.20 3.84
CA LYS A 108 -1.19 16.16 3.87
C LYS A 108 -0.77 14.87 3.18
N ILE A 109 -1.41 13.78 3.57
CA ILE A 109 -1.29 12.45 2.96
C ILE A 109 -2.54 12.17 2.14
N ILE A 110 -2.36 11.75 0.90
CA ILE A 110 -3.43 11.35 0.00
C ILE A 110 -3.15 9.92 -0.46
N ALA A 111 -3.94 8.96 0.02
CA ALA A 111 -3.83 7.57 -0.38
C ALA A 111 -4.91 7.22 -1.40
N ILE A 112 -4.52 6.65 -2.53
CA ILE A 112 -5.42 6.19 -3.58
C ILE A 112 -5.24 4.68 -3.71
N GLU A 113 -6.25 3.92 -3.31
CA GLU A 113 -6.23 2.45 -3.31
C GLU A 113 -7.62 1.91 -3.67
N PRO A 114 -7.76 1.14 -4.76
CA PRO A 114 -9.06 0.60 -5.18
C PRO A 114 -9.67 -0.40 -4.20
N LEU A 115 -8.87 -1.15 -3.43
CA LEU A 115 -9.38 -2.13 -2.47
C LEU A 115 -9.77 -1.45 -1.17
N THR A 116 -11.06 -1.14 -1.03
CA THR A 116 -11.64 -0.50 0.17
C THR A 116 -11.38 -1.27 1.46
N GLU A 117 -11.16 -2.58 1.40
CA GLU A 117 -10.73 -3.41 2.53
C GLU A 117 -9.36 -3.02 3.12
N MET A 118 -8.51 -2.32 2.36
CA MET A 118 -7.22 -1.80 2.83
C MET A 118 -7.33 -0.46 3.57
N GLU A 119 -8.47 0.22 3.49
CA GLU A 119 -8.65 1.57 4.06
C GLU A 119 -8.26 1.63 5.55
N ASN A 120 -8.68 0.63 6.33
CA ASN A 120 -8.38 0.58 7.76
C ASN A 120 -6.88 0.46 8.01
N SER A 121 -6.17 -0.39 7.25
CA SER A 121 -4.71 -0.50 7.40
C SER A 121 -3.99 0.76 6.95
N ILE A 122 -4.44 1.41 5.88
CA ILE A 122 -3.83 2.66 5.40
C ILE A 122 -3.97 3.74 6.47
N ARG A 123 -5.18 3.91 7.01
CA ARG A 123 -5.48 4.87 8.07
C ARG A 123 -4.64 4.59 9.32
N MET A 124 -4.51 3.32 9.73
CA MET A 124 -3.67 2.93 10.85
C MET A 124 -2.19 3.22 10.61
N ASN A 125 -1.65 2.94 9.42
CA ASN A 125 -0.27 3.26 9.07
C ASN A 125 0.03 4.76 9.22
N VAL A 126 -0.88 5.61 8.76
CA VAL A 126 -0.75 7.07 8.91
C VAL A 126 -0.84 7.47 10.39
N GLN A 127 -1.88 7.03 11.10
CA GLN A 127 -2.14 7.43 12.49
C GLN A 127 -1.07 6.96 13.49
N LEU A 128 -0.50 5.76 13.30
CA LEU A 128 0.58 5.24 14.14
C LEU A 128 1.86 6.08 14.06
N ASN A 129 2.06 6.80 12.96
CA ASN A 129 3.24 7.62 12.73
C ASN A 129 2.99 9.11 12.95
N ASN A 130 1.78 9.58 12.63
CA ASN A 130 1.36 10.95 12.89
C ASN A 130 -0.18 11.02 12.98
N PRO A 131 -0.78 11.03 14.18
CA PRO A 131 -2.23 11.08 14.33
C PRO A 131 -2.84 12.45 13.99
N LEU A 132 -2.03 13.49 13.76
CA LEU A 132 -2.48 14.86 13.52
C LEU A 132 -2.34 15.30 12.05
N VAL A 133 -1.69 14.52 11.19
CA VAL A 133 -1.55 14.88 9.77
C VAL A 133 -2.91 14.84 9.07
N GLU A 134 -3.15 15.81 8.20
CA GLU A 134 -4.32 15.79 7.33
C GLU A 134 -4.23 14.57 6.40
N PHE A 135 -5.26 13.72 6.39
CA PHE A 135 -5.27 12.46 5.66
C PHE A 135 -6.56 12.29 4.85
N HIS A 136 -6.40 11.99 3.56
CA HIS A 136 -7.48 11.67 2.63
C HIS A 136 -7.27 10.29 2.01
N HIS A 137 -8.34 9.52 1.91
CA HIS A 137 -8.35 8.23 1.23
C HIS A 137 -9.35 8.26 0.08
N PHE A 138 -8.91 7.83 -1.09
CA PHE A 138 -9.76 7.65 -2.27
C PHE A 138 -9.79 6.17 -2.63
N GLY A 139 -10.94 5.53 -2.40
CA GLY A 139 -11.21 4.12 -2.70
C GLY A 139 -11.42 3.86 -4.19
N CYS A 140 -10.45 4.23 -5.04
CA CYS A 140 -10.53 4.10 -6.49
C CYS A 140 -9.16 3.81 -7.12
N ALA A 141 -9.16 3.25 -8.33
CA ALA A 141 -8.01 3.25 -9.21
C ALA A 141 -7.95 4.55 -10.02
N ILE A 142 -6.75 4.95 -10.45
CA ILE A 142 -6.57 6.05 -11.41
C ILE A 142 -6.55 5.48 -12.82
N GLY A 143 -7.35 6.06 -13.72
CA GLY A 143 -7.39 5.65 -15.13
C GLY A 143 -8.16 6.62 -16.01
N GLU A 144 -8.15 6.38 -17.32
CA GLU A 144 -8.81 7.25 -18.31
C GLU A 144 -10.33 7.08 -18.36
N ASN A 145 -10.80 5.84 -18.20
CA ASN A 145 -12.22 5.50 -18.33
C ASN A 145 -12.85 5.47 -16.94
N GLU A 146 -13.45 6.59 -16.53
CA GLU A 146 -14.16 6.67 -15.25
C GLU A 146 -15.38 5.74 -15.22
N GLY A 147 -15.67 5.19 -14.04
CA GLY A 147 -16.78 4.29 -13.81
C GLY A 147 -16.34 3.00 -13.12
N GLU A 148 -17.22 2.01 -13.11
CA GLU A 148 -16.94 0.71 -12.52
C GLU A 148 -16.31 -0.21 -13.56
N ASN A 149 -15.18 -0.82 -13.21
CA ASN A 149 -14.49 -1.77 -14.06
C ASN A 149 -14.13 -3.03 -13.25
N ILE A 150 -13.94 -4.15 -13.95
CA ILE A 150 -13.60 -5.43 -13.32
C ILE A 150 -12.09 -5.58 -13.35
N PHE A 151 -11.49 -5.69 -12.16
CA PHE A 151 -10.07 -5.97 -12.00
C PHE A 151 -9.86 -7.39 -11.48
N GLU A 152 -8.73 -7.96 -11.88
CA GLU A 152 -8.22 -9.21 -11.33
C GLU A 152 -7.47 -8.91 -10.03
N VAL A 153 -7.98 -9.45 -8.92
CA VAL A 153 -7.35 -9.36 -7.60
C VAL A 153 -6.75 -10.71 -7.23
N TYR A 154 -5.45 -10.74 -6.99
CA TYR A 154 -4.74 -11.97 -6.62
C TYR A 154 -4.95 -12.26 -5.13
N GLU A 155 -5.64 -13.36 -4.78
CA GLU A 155 -5.96 -13.71 -3.38
C GLU A 155 -4.74 -13.90 -2.45
N PHE A 156 -3.53 -14.07 -2.99
CA PHE A 156 -2.33 -14.33 -2.17
C PHE A 156 -1.71 -13.05 -1.58
N ASP A 157 -1.82 -11.91 -2.27
CA ASP A 157 -1.17 -10.66 -1.89
C ASP A 157 -2.01 -9.41 -2.23
N ASN A 158 -3.27 -9.61 -2.59
CA ASN A 158 -4.23 -8.61 -3.05
C ASN A 158 -3.66 -7.58 -4.04
N ARG A 159 -2.69 -7.98 -4.87
CA ARG A 159 -2.28 -7.17 -6.02
C ARG A 159 -3.47 -7.03 -6.97
N VAL A 160 -3.61 -5.84 -7.53
CA VAL A 160 -4.71 -5.45 -8.41
C VAL A 160 -4.11 -5.09 -9.76
N SER A 161 -4.51 -5.76 -10.84
CA SER A 161 -4.04 -5.41 -12.20
C SER A 161 -5.20 -5.24 -13.17
N LEU A 162 -5.08 -4.25 -14.06
CA LEU A 162 -6.01 -3.98 -15.16
C LEU A 162 -5.68 -4.83 -16.41
N LEU A 163 -4.45 -5.35 -16.50
CA LEU A 163 -3.98 -6.06 -17.67
C LEU A 163 -4.53 -7.50 -17.64
N TYR A 164 -5.40 -7.81 -18.61
CA TYR A 164 -5.67 -9.19 -19.06
C TYR A 164 -4.37 -9.81 -19.58
N PHE A 165 -3.43 -10.13 -18.70
CA PHE A 165 -2.31 -10.96 -19.08
C PHE A 165 -2.85 -12.37 -19.29
N GLN A 166 -3.07 -12.76 -20.54
CA GLN A 166 -2.93 -14.16 -20.98
C GLN A 166 -1.45 -14.60 -20.82
N LYS A 167 -0.87 -14.42 -19.64
CA LYS A 167 0.25 -15.25 -19.23
C LYS A 167 -0.37 -16.55 -18.79
N ASN A 168 0.20 -17.68 -19.25
CA ASN A 168 -0.08 -19.01 -18.73
C ASN A 168 0.08 -19.02 -17.20
N THR A 169 -0.94 -18.60 -16.47
CA THR A 169 -1.00 -18.64 -15.02
C THR A 169 -1.57 -20.00 -14.64
N ASP A 170 -0.78 -21.06 -14.90
CA ASP A 170 -0.92 -22.37 -14.23
C ASP A 170 -0.57 -22.27 -12.72
N ILE A 171 -0.80 -21.11 -12.13
CA ILE A 171 -0.73 -20.85 -10.69
C ILE A 171 -2.17 -20.80 -10.24
N ALA A 172 -2.53 -21.71 -9.34
CA ALA A 172 -3.73 -21.63 -8.52
C ALA A 172 -3.64 -20.46 -7.52
N ASP A 173 -3.43 -19.25 -8.02
CA ASP A 173 -3.86 -18.04 -7.34
C ASP A 173 -5.30 -17.86 -7.80
N LYS A 174 -6.22 -18.04 -6.86
CA LYS A 174 -7.59 -17.66 -7.13
C LYS A 174 -7.57 -16.18 -7.44
N VAL A 175 -7.88 -15.86 -8.68
CA VAL A 175 -8.14 -14.51 -9.10
C VAL A 175 -9.59 -14.24 -8.77
N LYS A 176 -9.83 -13.25 -7.90
CA LYS A 176 -11.16 -12.74 -7.66
C LYS A 176 -11.37 -11.55 -8.57
N ASN A 177 -12.44 -11.60 -9.36
CA ASN A 177 -12.93 -10.41 -10.05
C ASN A 177 -13.52 -9.46 -9.01
N SER A 178 -12.93 -8.28 -8.88
CA SER A 178 -13.44 -7.22 -8.03
C SER A 178 -13.93 -6.06 -8.87
N GLN A 179 -15.10 -5.54 -8.53
CA GLN A 179 -15.62 -4.31 -9.11
C GLN A 179 -14.89 -3.14 -8.46
N VAL A 180 -14.17 -2.38 -9.27
CA VAL A 180 -13.31 -1.28 -8.85
C VAL A 180 -13.83 0.00 -9.48
N LEU A 181 -13.98 1.04 -8.65
CA LEU A 181 -14.23 2.39 -9.13
C LEU A 181 -12.94 2.94 -9.74
N VAL A 182 -13.01 3.40 -10.98
CA VAL A 182 -11.94 4.09 -11.68
C VAL A 182 -12.29 5.57 -11.77
N ARG A 183 -11.33 6.44 -11.46
CA ARG A 183 -11.47 7.90 -11.57
C ARG A 183 -10.25 8.50 -12.24
N LYS A 184 -10.41 9.67 -12.87
CA LYS A 184 -9.28 10.50 -13.28
C LYS A 184 -8.69 11.20 -12.06
N LEU A 185 -7.37 11.40 -12.06
CA LEU A 185 -6.69 12.15 -11.00
C LEU A 185 -7.26 13.58 -10.88
N SER A 186 -7.57 14.20 -12.01
CA SER A 186 -8.14 15.56 -12.08
C SER A 186 -9.58 15.66 -11.55
N SER A 187 -10.30 14.54 -11.40
CA SER A 187 -11.65 14.52 -10.82
C SER A 187 -11.64 14.35 -9.30
N LEU A 188 -10.50 14.01 -8.71
CA LEU A 188 -10.32 13.99 -7.26
C LEU A 188 -10.19 15.41 -6.73
N ASP A 189 -10.86 15.70 -5.62
CA ASP A 189 -10.76 17.00 -4.95
C ASP A 189 -9.46 17.07 -4.14
N ILE A 190 -8.36 17.27 -4.86
CA ILE A 190 -7.01 17.35 -4.32
C ILE A 190 -6.54 18.80 -4.45
N SER A 191 -6.36 19.44 -3.31
CA SER A 191 -5.71 20.75 -3.19
C SER A 191 -4.31 20.56 -2.60
N PRO A 192 -3.26 20.46 -3.45
CA PRO A 192 -1.90 20.26 -2.98
C PRO A 192 -1.32 21.53 -2.35
N THR A 193 -0.32 21.34 -1.51
CA THR A 193 0.60 22.38 -1.06
C THR A 193 1.65 22.69 -2.14
N ASN A 194 2.53 23.65 -1.89
CA ASN A 194 3.62 24.02 -2.82
C ASN A 194 4.65 22.90 -3.05
N SER A 195 4.74 21.92 -2.14
CA SER A 195 5.64 20.78 -2.26
C SER A 195 4.81 19.51 -2.45
N VAL A 196 4.95 18.85 -3.60
CA VAL A 196 4.22 17.62 -3.93
C VAL A 196 5.19 16.48 -4.17
N VAL A 197 4.91 15.33 -3.56
CA VAL A 197 5.62 14.08 -3.77
C VAL A 197 4.59 13.04 -4.20
N ILE A 198 4.79 12.40 -5.36
CA ILE A 198 3.86 11.40 -5.89
C ILE A 198 4.58 10.06 -6.02
N LYS A 199 4.05 9.02 -5.38
CA LYS A 199 4.39 7.61 -5.66
C LYS A 199 3.35 7.03 -6.63
N ILE A 200 3.83 6.26 -7.61
CA ILE A 200 2.98 5.53 -8.56
C ILE A 200 3.39 4.06 -8.52
N ASP A 201 2.46 3.19 -8.17
CA ASP A 201 2.62 1.74 -8.15
C ASP A 201 1.27 1.09 -8.49
N ALA A 202 0.87 1.17 -9.77
CA ALA A 202 -0.49 0.85 -10.23
C ALA A 202 -0.55 -0.41 -11.10
N GLU A 203 0.47 -1.26 -11.02
CA GLU A 203 0.55 -2.61 -11.61
C GLU A 203 0.07 -2.65 -13.08
N GLY A 204 0.53 -1.69 -13.89
CA GLY A 204 0.33 -1.65 -15.35
C GLY A 204 -0.38 -0.42 -15.92
N ALA A 205 -0.77 0.56 -15.10
CA ALA A 205 -1.40 1.82 -15.53
C ALA A 205 -0.47 3.05 -15.41
N GLU A 206 0.84 2.84 -15.27
CA GLU A 206 1.78 3.90 -14.92
C GLU A 206 1.88 4.98 -16.00
N ILE A 207 1.82 4.60 -17.28
CA ILE A 207 1.93 5.54 -18.41
C ILE A 207 0.70 6.44 -18.47
N GLU A 208 -0.50 5.89 -18.29
CA GLU A 208 -1.74 6.65 -18.24
C GLU A 208 -1.73 7.62 -17.05
N ILE A 209 -1.30 7.16 -15.88
CA ILE A 209 -1.20 7.99 -14.67
C ILE A 209 -0.21 9.14 -14.87
N LEU A 210 0.94 8.89 -15.50
CA LEU A 210 1.95 9.94 -15.77
C LEU A 210 1.39 11.07 -16.63
N ASN A 211 0.58 10.76 -17.65
CA ASN A 211 -0.07 11.79 -18.47
C ASN A 211 -1.03 12.66 -17.63
N GLN A 212 -1.80 12.04 -16.73
CA GLN A 212 -2.71 12.79 -15.85
C GLN A 212 -1.96 13.62 -14.80
N ILE A 213 -0.78 13.18 -14.34
CA ILE A 213 0.07 13.97 -13.45
C ILE A 213 0.56 15.23 -14.14
N TYR A 214 0.93 15.17 -15.42
CA TYR A 214 1.32 16.37 -16.18
C TYR A 214 0.20 17.42 -16.16
N GLU A 215 -1.03 17.03 -16.48
CA GLU A 215 -2.20 17.91 -16.43
C GLU A 215 -2.47 18.44 -15.00
N PHE A 216 -2.33 17.57 -14.00
CA PHE A 216 -2.48 17.94 -12.60
C PHE A 216 -1.45 19.01 -12.18
N THR A 217 -0.20 18.90 -12.62
CA THR A 217 0.85 19.87 -12.31
C THR A 217 0.62 21.22 -13.01
N GLU A 218 0.19 21.23 -14.28
CA GLU A 218 -0.11 22.47 -15.01
C GLU A 218 -1.25 23.27 -14.34
N LYS A 219 -2.26 22.59 -13.79
CA LYS A 219 -3.37 23.22 -13.06
C LYS A 219 -2.93 23.92 -11.77
N HIS A 220 -1.86 23.44 -11.13
CA HIS A 220 -1.44 23.90 -9.79
C HIS A 220 -0.12 24.68 -9.78
N ASN A 221 0.58 24.79 -10.91
CA ASN A 221 1.79 25.61 -11.09
C ASN A 221 1.49 27.07 -11.52
N GLY A 222 0.37 27.64 -11.06
CA GLY A 222 -0.01 29.04 -11.29
C GLY A 222 0.69 30.01 -10.34
#